data_AF-A0A316J5B3-F1
#
_entry.id   AF-A0A316J5B3-F1
#
_cell.length_a   1.000
_cell.length_b   1.000
_cell.length_c   1.000
_cell.angle_alpha   90.00
_cell.angle_beta   90.00
_cell.angle_gamma   90.00
#
_symmetry.space_group_name_H-M   'P 1'
#
loop_
_entity.id
_entity.type
_entity.pdbx_description
1 polymer ?
#
loop_
_entity_poly.entity_id
_entity_poly.type
_entity_poly.pdbx_seq_one_letter_code
_entity_poly.pdbx_strand_id
1 'polypeptide(L)'
;MNLKLGDTRLIIAEARKHGLLRNQLAYVLATAYHETAHTMKPVRETLAKTDAKAKEILTKAWKAGKLPWVKSNYWSGGYLGRGYVQLTHKANYERAGRELGVDLVNNPSLALEADIAAQIIVLGMRDGWFTAKELADYITLQSSNFVSARRIVNGTDKADLIAGYARKYDDLLRAEGYGVTPADKPAPKPEIGIPITKPQPSTGWLAALIKVISSIFKRNTA
;
A
#
# COMPACT_ATOMS: atom_id res chain seq x y z
N MET A 1 -6.99 -11.64 -12.26
CA MET A 1 -5.67 -11.44 -11.62
C MET A 1 -4.61 -12.22 -12.39
N ASN A 2 -3.51 -11.58 -12.79
CA ASN A 2 -2.35 -12.20 -13.46
C ASN A 2 -1.11 -11.29 -13.26
N LEU A 3 0.09 -11.76 -13.64
CA LEU A 3 1.35 -11.02 -13.44
C LEU A 3 1.64 -9.91 -14.48
N LYS A 4 0.71 -9.63 -15.39
CA LYS A 4 0.83 -8.63 -16.47
C LYS A 4 -0.24 -7.52 -16.40
N LEU A 5 -1.10 -7.54 -15.38
CA LEU A 5 -2.17 -6.56 -15.21
C LEU A 5 -1.61 -5.24 -14.69
N GLY A 6 -1.91 -4.13 -15.37
CA GLY A 6 -1.43 -2.81 -14.98
C GLY A 6 0.08 -2.80 -14.74
N ASP A 7 0.49 -2.25 -13.59
CA ASP A 7 1.89 -2.07 -13.23
C ASP A 7 2.43 -3.22 -12.37
N THR A 8 1.80 -4.40 -12.43
CA THR A 8 2.25 -5.58 -11.66
C THR A 8 3.73 -5.87 -11.87
N ARG A 9 4.23 -5.74 -13.11
CA ARG A 9 5.65 -5.96 -13.42
C ARG A 9 6.58 -4.94 -12.78
N LEU A 10 6.15 -3.69 -12.68
CA LEU A 10 6.92 -2.64 -12.01
C LEU A 10 7.07 -2.97 -10.51
N ILE A 11 5.97 -3.33 -9.85
CA ILE A 11 5.99 -3.70 -8.43
C ILE A 11 6.87 -4.95 -8.19
N ILE A 12 6.82 -5.94 -9.08
CA ILE A 12 7.69 -7.13 -9.02
C ILE A 12 9.17 -6.73 -9.15
N ALA A 13 9.50 -5.84 -10.08
CA ALA A 13 10.87 -5.37 -10.28
C ALA A 13 11.39 -4.61 -9.04
N GLU A 14 10.59 -3.71 -8.49
CA GLU A 14 10.95 -2.94 -7.29
C GLU A 14 11.09 -3.84 -6.06
N ALA A 15 10.21 -4.82 -5.88
CA ALA A 15 10.32 -5.81 -4.82
C ALA A 15 11.59 -6.67 -4.95
N ARG A 16 11.96 -7.06 -6.19
CA ARG A 16 13.18 -7.83 -6.45
C ARG A 16 14.43 -7.03 -6.11
N LYS A 17 14.49 -5.76 -6.51
CA LYS A 17 15.59 -4.83 -6.17
C LYS A 17 15.80 -4.73 -4.66
N HIS A 18 14.73 -4.88 -3.88
CA HIS A 18 14.75 -4.82 -2.42
C HIS A 18 14.75 -6.19 -1.71
N GLY A 19 14.95 -7.28 -2.45
CA GLY A 19 15.16 -8.62 -1.89
C GLY A 19 13.93 -9.22 -1.21
N LEU A 20 12.72 -8.78 -1.57
CA LEU A 20 11.50 -9.35 -0.98
C LEU A 20 11.37 -10.84 -1.33
N LEU A 21 11.01 -11.64 -0.33
CA LEU A 21 10.65 -13.04 -0.52
C LEU A 21 9.44 -13.16 -1.44
N ARG A 22 9.30 -14.30 -2.12
CA ARG A 22 8.17 -14.56 -3.03
C ARG A 22 6.81 -14.33 -2.36
N ASN A 23 6.63 -14.89 -1.16
CA ASN A 23 5.41 -14.75 -0.38
C ASN A 23 5.19 -13.33 0.15
N GLN A 24 6.26 -12.59 0.47
CA GLN A 24 6.17 -11.17 0.83
C GLN A 24 5.69 -10.34 -0.37
N LEU A 25 6.30 -10.52 -1.54
CA LEU A 25 5.87 -9.88 -2.78
C LEU A 25 4.41 -10.25 -3.14
N ALA A 26 4.01 -11.51 -2.95
CA ALA A 26 2.63 -11.93 -3.17
C ALA A 26 1.64 -11.10 -2.35
N TYR A 27 1.98 -10.78 -1.10
CA TYR A 27 1.17 -9.95 -0.24
C TYR A 27 1.17 -8.46 -0.63
N VAL A 28 2.30 -7.93 -1.09
CA VAL A 28 2.40 -6.58 -1.67
C VAL A 28 1.48 -6.45 -2.89
N LEU A 29 1.52 -7.40 -3.82
CA LEU A 29 0.66 -7.42 -5.00
C LEU A 29 -0.82 -7.56 -4.64
N ALA A 30 -1.15 -8.40 -3.65
CA ALA A 30 -2.51 -8.54 -3.15
C ALA A 30 -3.06 -7.24 -2.57
N THR A 31 -2.23 -6.52 -1.82
CA THR A 31 -2.56 -5.20 -1.29
C THR A 31 -2.79 -4.22 -2.43
N ALA A 32 -1.83 -4.07 -3.35
CA ALA A 32 -1.97 -3.19 -4.52
C ALA A 32 -3.25 -3.50 -5.31
N TYR A 33 -3.52 -4.78 -5.57
CA TYR A 33 -4.71 -5.22 -6.30
C TYR A 33 -6.00 -4.79 -5.61
N HIS A 34 -6.09 -4.97 -4.29
CA HIS A 34 -7.28 -4.59 -3.54
C HIS A 34 -7.48 -3.08 -3.49
N GLU A 35 -6.42 -2.34 -3.15
CA GLU A 35 -6.46 -0.89 -2.92
C GLU A 35 -6.68 -0.10 -4.22
N THR A 36 -6.27 -0.65 -5.37
CA THR A 36 -6.42 0.00 -6.70
C THR A 36 -7.68 -0.41 -7.45
N ALA A 37 -8.69 -0.93 -6.74
CA ALA A 37 -9.92 -1.46 -7.34
C ALA A 37 -9.63 -2.47 -8.47
N HIS A 38 -8.63 -3.33 -8.27
CA HIS A 38 -8.20 -4.38 -9.18
C HIS A 38 -7.56 -3.90 -10.49
N THR A 39 -7.26 -2.62 -10.64
CA THR A 39 -6.63 -2.08 -11.86
C THR A 39 -5.12 -2.29 -11.90
N MET A 40 -4.48 -2.45 -10.73
CA MET A 40 -3.02 -2.46 -10.58
C MET A 40 -2.37 -1.19 -11.13
N LYS A 41 -3.07 -0.05 -11.08
CA LYS A 41 -2.53 1.28 -11.41
C LYS A 41 -2.61 2.19 -10.18
N PRO A 42 -1.70 3.16 -10.00
CA PRO A 42 -1.84 4.16 -8.95
C PRO A 42 -3.18 4.87 -9.09
N VAL A 43 -3.96 4.91 -8.01
CA VAL A 43 -5.24 5.60 -8.02
C VAL A 43 -5.28 6.69 -6.98
N ARG A 44 -6.04 7.74 -7.30
CA ARG A 44 -6.43 8.75 -6.34
C ARG A 44 -7.63 8.24 -5.54
N GLU A 45 -7.74 8.66 -4.29
CA GLU A 45 -8.92 8.48 -3.47
C GLU A 45 -10.19 8.81 -4.25
N THR A 46 -11.25 8.03 -4.03
CA THR A 46 -12.52 8.08 -4.78
C THR A 46 -12.42 7.76 -6.28
N LEU A 47 -11.25 7.33 -6.78
CA LEU A 47 -10.97 7.13 -8.21
C LEU A 47 -11.15 8.40 -9.06
N ALA A 48 -11.09 9.58 -8.44
CA ALA A 48 -11.29 10.84 -9.15
C ALA A 48 -10.08 11.19 -10.04
N LYS A 49 -10.36 11.79 -11.20
CA LYS A 49 -9.33 12.22 -12.15
C LYS A 49 -8.46 13.38 -11.64
N THR A 50 -9.00 14.20 -10.73
CA THR A 50 -8.31 15.39 -10.18
C THR A 50 -8.43 15.45 -8.67
N ASP A 51 -7.48 16.13 -8.03
CA ASP A 51 -7.51 16.39 -6.59
C ASP A 51 -8.75 17.21 -6.19
N ALA A 52 -9.09 18.23 -6.98
CA ALA A 52 -10.28 19.04 -6.74
C ALA A 52 -11.54 18.18 -6.69
N LYS A 53 -11.69 17.24 -7.63
CA LYS A 53 -12.86 16.36 -7.65
C LYS A 53 -12.86 15.35 -6.49
N ALA A 54 -11.70 14.79 -6.13
CA ALA A 54 -11.58 13.93 -4.95
C ALA A 54 -12.01 14.68 -3.68
N LYS A 55 -11.47 15.90 -3.47
CA LYS A 55 -11.80 16.76 -2.33
C LYS A 55 -13.29 17.12 -2.30
N GLU A 56 -13.90 17.42 -3.44
CA GLU A 56 -15.34 17.70 -3.55
C GLU A 56 -16.18 16.50 -3.08
N ILE A 57 -15.87 15.30 -3.59
CA ILE A 57 -16.58 14.06 -3.25
C ILE A 57 -16.45 13.75 -1.75
N LEU A 58 -15.23 13.83 -1.20
CA LEU A 58 -14.97 13.60 0.22
C LEU A 58 -15.69 14.61 1.10
N THR A 59 -15.62 15.89 0.75
CA THR A 59 -16.30 16.96 1.48
C THR A 59 -17.82 16.75 1.48
N LYS A 60 -18.41 16.39 0.33
CA LYS A 60 -19.84 16.07 0.24
C LYS A 60 -20.23 14.88 1.10
N ALA A 61 -19.43 13.80 1.07
CA ALA A 61 -19.69 12.60 1.88
C ALA A 61 -19.55 12.87 3.38
N TRP A 62 -18.54 13.65 3.79
CA TRP A 62 -18.32 14.03 5.19
C TRP A 62 -19.45 14.90 5.74
N LYS A 63 -19.86 15.95 5.00
CA LYS A 63 -21.01 16.81 5.37
C LYS A 63 -22.33 16.03 5.46
N ALA A 64 -22.48 14.97 4.67
CA ALA A 64 -23.64 14.09 4.70
C ALA A 64 -23.56 13.00 5.80
N GLY A 65 -22.57 13.03 6.69
CA GLY A 65 -22.40 12.06 7.78
C GLY A 65 -22.01 10.64 7.31
N LYS A 66 -21.60 10.47 6.05
CA LYS A 66 -21.29 9.16 5.46
C LYS A 66 -19.89 8.64 5.81
N LEU A 67 -19.09 9.45 6.49
CA LEU A 67 -17.72 9.13 6.91
C LEU A 67 -17.57 9.22 8.44
N PRO A 68 -18.32 8.44 9.23
CA PRO A 68 -18.34 8.56 10.70
C PRO A 68 -16.99 8.25 11.38
N TRP A 69 -16.08 7.59 10.67
CA TRP A 69 -14.72 7.29 11.13
C TRP A 69 -13.72 8.45 10.89
N VAL A 70 -14.07 9.43 10.05
CA VAL A 70 -13.20 10.58 9.75
C VAL A 70 -13.36 11.64 10.83
N LYS A 71 -12.32 11.77 11.66
CA LYS A 71 -12.27 12.76 12.74
C LYS A 71 -11.71 14.11 12.34
N SER A 72 -10.97 14.18 11.23
CA SER A 72 -10.36 15.41 10.74
C SER A 72 -10.36 15.46 9.20
N ASN A 73 -10.48 16.66 8.66
CA ASN A 73 -10.47 16.92 7.22
C ASN A 73 -9.03 16.89 6.68
N TYR A 74 -8.44 15.70 6.60
CA TYR A 74 -7.05 15.52 6.16
C TYR A 74 -6.82 15.88 4.67
N TRP A 75 -7.86 15.82 3.83
CA TRP A 75 -7.74 16.15 2.40
C TRP A 75 -7.70 17.65 2.12
N SER A 76 -8.12 18.50 3.07
CA SER A 76 -8.02 19.96 2.94
C SER A 76 -6.60 20.40 2.58
N GLY A 77 -5.61 19.89 3.33
CA GLY A 77 -4.18 20.11 3.10
C GLY A 77 -3.57 19.37 1.90
N GLY A 78 -4.36 18.63 1.11
CA GLY A 78 -3.88 17.93 -0.07
C GLY A 78 -3.42 16.48 0.15
N TYR A 79 -3.40 15.99 1.38
CA TYR A 79 -2.89 14.66 1.75
C TYR A 79 -3.98 13.56 1.71
N LEU A 80 -4.79 13.58 0.64
CA LEU A 80 -5.74 12.51 0.31
C LEU A 80 -5.02 11.24 -0.18
N GLY A 81 -5.72 10.12 -0.26
CA GLY A 81 -5.10 8.86 -0.67
C GLY A 81 -4.59 8.82 -2.10
N ARG A 82 -3.36 8.32 -2.27
CA ARG A 82 -2.72 8.13 -3.58
C ARG A 82 -1.93 6.83 -3.67
N GLY A 83 -1.66 6.41 -4.90
CA GLY A 83 -0.76 5.29 -5.19
C GLY A 83 -1.39 3.91 -4.97
N TYR A 84 -0.55 2.87 -5.05
CA TYR A 84 -0.97 1.48 -4.91
C TYR A 84 -1.47 1.12 -3.51
N VAL A 85 -1.11 1.90 -2.49
CA VAL A 85 -1.44 1.61 -1.07
C VAL A 85 -2.36 2.66 -0.44
N GLN A 86 -2.85 3.63 -1.23
CA GLN A 86 -3.68 4.73 -0.73
C GLN A 86 -3.00 5.53 0.41
N LEU A 87 -1.76 5.99 0.17
CA LEU A 87 -0.99 6.81 1.10
C LEU A 87 -1.76 8.08 1.47
N THR A 88 -2.03 8.27 2.77
CA THR A 88 -2.94 9.32 3.29
C THR A 88 -2.34 9.96 4.54
N HIS A 89 -2.72 11.21 4.83
CA HIS A 89 -2.24 12.04 5.95
C HIS A 89 -0.83 12.60 5.77
N LYS A 90 -0.64 13.86 6.17
CA LYS A 90 0.61 14.61 6.03
C LYS A 90 1.83 13.86 6.55
N ALA A 91 1.74 13.27 7.75
CA ALA A 91 2.84 12.53 8.36
C ALA A 91 3.36 11.36 7.50
N ASN A 92 2.47 10.68 6.78
CA ASN A 92 2.87 9.59 5.88
C ASN A 92 3.54 10.11 4.61
N TYR A 93 3.08 11.25 4.07
CA TYR A 93 3.74 11.93 2.96
C TYR A 93 5.11 12.48 3.36
N GLU A 94 5.23 13.07 4.55
CA GLU A 94 6.50 13.54 5.12
C GLU A 94 7.49 12.39 5.31
N ARG A 95 7.03 11.26 5.86
CA ARG A 95 7.87 10.06 6.00
C ARG A 95 8.29 9.53 4.64
N ALA A 96 7.35 9.19 3.77
CA ALA A 96 7.66 8.64 2.45
C ALA A 96 8.57 9.59 1.65
N GLY A 97 8.32 10.90 1.72
CA GLY A 97 9.15 11.89 1.04
C GLY A 97 10.59 11.90 1.54
N ARG A 98 10.79 11.87 2.86
CA ARG A 98 12.13 11.77 3.46
C ARG A 98 12.84 10.47 3.09
N GLU A 99 12.18 9.32 3.21
CA GLU A 99 12.79 8.01 2.92
C GLU A 99 13.16 7.84 1.44
N LEU A 100 12.43 8.51 0.52
CA LEU A 100 12.68 8.45 -0.92
C LEU A 100 13.52 9.62 -1.45
N GLY A 101 13.80 10.65 -0.64
CA GLY A 101 14.43 11.89 -1.10
C GLY A 101 13.57 12.68 -2.10
N VAL A 102 12.23 12.59 -1.98
CA VAL A 102 11.26 13.26 -2.87
C VAL A 102 10.40 14.21 -2.05
N ASP A 103 10.17 15.43 -2.54
CA ASP A 103 9.29 16.39 -1.87
C ASP A 103 7.79 16.09 -2.08
N LEU A 104 7.31 15.05 -1.39
CA LEU A 104 5.91 14.65 -1.37
C LEU A 104 5.02 15.58 -0.52
N VAL A 105 5.62 16.47 0.27
CA VAL A 105 4.86 17.39 1.13
C VAL A 105 4.31 18.54 0.30
N ASN A 106 5.18 19.17 -0.51
CA ASN A 106 4.75 20.26 -1.39
C ASN A 106 4.20 19.73 -2.72
N ASN A 107 4.57 18.51 -3.14
CA ASN A 107 4.12 17.90 -4.39
C ASN A 107 3.43 16.53 -4.15
N PRO A 108 2.31 16.48 -3.41
CA PRO A 108 1.69 15.21 -3.02
C PRO A 108 1.18 14.39 -4.21
N SER A 109 0.92 15.01 -5.37
CA SER A 109 0.55 14.29 -6.60
C SER A 109 1.62 13.33 -7.10
N LEU A 110 2.89 13.54 -6.76
CA LEU A 110 3.99 12.63 -7.12
C LEU A 110 3.77 11.21 -6.59
N ALA A 111 2.99 11.02 -5.51
CA ALA A 111 2.61 9.69 -5.03
C ALA A 111 1.67 8.91 -5.99
N LEU A 112 1.24 9.51 -7.11
CA LEU A 112 0.53 8.83 -8.21
C LEU A 112 1.46 8.42 -9.35
N GLU A 113 2.70 8.91 -9.39
CA GLU A 113 3.68 8.44 -10.37
C GLU A 113 4.03 6.98 -10.07
N ALA A 114 3.99 6.13 -11.08
CA ALA A 114 4.06 4.67 -10.91
C ALA A 114 5.34 4.23 -10.16
N ASP A 115 6.49 4.80 -10.50
CA ASP A 115 7.78 4.46 -9.89
C ASP A 115 7.84 4.88 -8.41
N ILE A 116 7.28 6.04 -8.07
CA ILE A 116 7.22 6.53 -6.69
C ILE A 116 6.21 5.70 -5.89
N ALA A 117 5.03 5.44 -6.45
CA ALA A 117 4.01 4.61 -5.82
C ALA A 117 4.51 3.18 -5.55
N ALA A 118 5.31 2.60 -6.47
CA ALA A 118 5.89 1.27 -6.33
C ALA A 118 6.90 1.24 -5.17
N GLN A 119 7.78 2.24 -5.09
CA GLN A 119 8.70 2.40 -3.97
C GLN A 119 7.94 2.54 -2.65
N ILE A 120 6.92 3.39 -2.59
CA ILE A 120 6.11 3.61 -1.38
C ILE A 120 5.48 2.30 -0.88
N ILE A 121 4.84 1.52 -1.76
CA ILE A 121 4.19 0.28 -1.30
C ILE A 121 5.21 -0.79 -0.91
N VAL A 122 6.29 -0.96 -1.68
CA VAL A 122 7.30 -1.99 -1.42
C VAL A 122 8.06 -1.67 -0.13
N LEU A 123 8.68 -0.50 -0.05
CA LEU A 123 9.48 -0.09 1.10
C LEU A 123 8.61 0.17 2.32
N GLY A 124 7.44 0.79 2.12
CA GLY A 124 6.54 1.07 3.22
C GLY A 124 5.98 -0.18 3.90
N MET A 125 5.73 -1.26 3.16
CA MET A 125 5.35 -2.54 3.74
C MET A 125 6.56 -3.30 4.30
N ARG A 126 7.73 -3.20 3.67
CA ARG A 126 8.96 -3.85 4.13
C ARG A 126 9.46 -3.28 5.46
N ASP A 127 9.39 -1.96 5.63
CA ASP A 127 10.02 -1.22 6.73
C ASP A 127 8.99 -0.60 7.70
N GLY A 128 7.72 -1.00 7.57
CA GLY A 128 6.64 -0.61 8.49
C GLY A 128 6.36 0.90 8.52
N TRP A 129 6.23 1.54 7.35
CA TRP A 129 6.03 2.98 7.28
C TRP A 129 4.67 3.45 7.79
N PHE A 130 3.64 2.60 7.66
CA PHE A 130 2.25 3.01 7.87
C PHE A 130 1.76 2.77 9.30
N THR A 131 2.12 1.62 9.90
CA THR A 131 1.61 1.20 11.22
C THR A 131 2.73 0.71 12.16
N ALA A 132 3.99 0.86 11.76
CA ALA A 132 5.16 0.24 12.39
C ALA A 132 5.20 -1.30 12.32
N LYS A 133 4.23 -1.93 11.65
CA LYS A 133 4.25 -3.37 11.34
C LYS A 133 4.84 -3.61 9.96
N GLU A 134 5.68 -4.62 9.84
CA GLU A 134 6.45 -4.92 8.62
C GLU A 134 6.09 -6.28 8.03
N LEU A 135 6.47 -6.52 6.77
CA LEU A 135 6.28 -7.81 6.11
C LEU A 135 6.91 -8.96 6.91
N ALA A 136 8.10 -8.75 7.48
CA ALA A 136 8.82 -9.76 8.25
C ALA A 136 8.14 -10.16 9.56
N ASP A 137 7.26 -9.32 10.12
CA ASP A 137 6.46 -9.65 11.31
C ASP A 137 5.46 -10.80 11.05
N TYR A 138 5.07 -11.02 9.79
CA TYR A 138 3.98 -11.94 9.42
C TYR A 138 4.37 -12.98 8.36
N ILE A 139 5.37 -12.67 7.54
CA ILE A 139 5.71 -13.45 6.36
C ILE A 139 7.22 -13.65 6.35
N THR A 140 7.63 -14.89 6.59
CA THR A 140 9.03 -15.33 6.67
C THR A 140 9.31 -16.38 5.60
N LEU A 141 10.53 -16.93 5.58
CA LEU A 141 10.86 -18.07 4.72
C LEU A 141 10.06 -19.33 5.07
N GLN A 142 9.63 -19.48 6.34
CA GLN A 142 8.98 -20.69 6.83
C GLN A 142 7.46 -20.55 6.94
N SER A 143 6.92 -19.33 7.05
CA SER A 143 5.50 -19.10 7.32
C SER A 143 4.95 -17.89 6.57
N SER A 144 3.66 -17.95 6.25
CA SER A 144 2.94 -16.89 5.53
C SER A 144 1.61 -16.59 6.22
N ASN A 145 1.62 -15.71 7.22
CA ASN A 145 0.40 -15.26 7.90
C ASN A 145 -0.22 -14.07 7.15
N PHE A 146 -0.71 -14.32 5.93
CA PHE A 146 -1.30 -13.29 5.07
C PHE A 146 -2.54 -12.61 5.66
N VAL A 147 -3.28 -13.29 6.55
CA VAL A 147 -4.45 -12.70 7.21
C VAL A 147 -3.99 -11.60 8.16
N SER A 148 -3.01 -11.90 9.03
CA SER A 148 -2.52 -10.92 10.01
C SER A 148 -1.70 -9.80 9.38
N ALA A 149 -1.08 -10.06 8.22
CA ALA A 149 -0.33 -9.08 7.44
C ALA A 149 -1.16 -7.84 7.05
N ARG A 150 -2.50 -7.87 7.15
CA ARG A 150 -3.33 -6.67 6.91
C ARG A 150 -2.95 -5.50 7.82
N ARG A 151 -2.41 -5.83 9.01
CA ARG A 151 -1.89 -4.90 10.02
C ARG A 151 -0.77 -4.00 9.54
N ILE A 152 -0.05 -4.38 8.50
CA ILE A 152 1.01 -3.57 7.88
C ILE A 152 0.43 -2.26 7.33
N VAL A 153 -0.77 -2.34 6.75
CA VAL A 153 -1.41 -1.20 6.08
C VAL A 153 -2.56 -0.68 6.93
N ASN A 154 -3.50 -1.53 7.37
CA ASN A 154 -4.71 -1.11 8.07
C ASN A 154 -5.00 -2.05 9.25
N GLY A 155 -6.19 -2.03 9.87
CA GLY A 155 -6.61 -3.00 10.89
C GLY A 155 -6.76 -4.42 10.34
N THR A 156 -7.94 -5.03 10.51
CA THR A 156 -8.28 -6.36 9.93
C THR A 156 -9.32 -6.29 8.83
N ASP A 157 -9.73 -5.10 8.39
CA ASP A 157 -10.76 -4.98 7.35
C ASP A 157 -10.32 -5.70 6.07
N LYS A 158 -11.19 -6.60 5.58
CA LYS A 158 -10.97 -7.44 4.40
C LYS A 158 -9.73 -8.35 4.46
N ALA A 159 -9.20 -8.64 5.65
CA ALA A 159 -7.99 -9.44 5.83
C ALA A 159 -8.04 -10.80 5.09
N ASP A 160 -9.11 -11.58 5.25
CA ASP A 160 -9.25 -12.88 4.59
C ASP A 160 -9.35 -12.78 3.07
N LEU A 161 -10.03 -11.76 2.56
CA LEU A 161 -10.17 -11.51 1.13
C LEU A 161 -8.80 -11.20 0.50
N ILE A 162 -8.04 -10.29 1.11
CA ILE A 162 -6.70 -9.91 0.66
C ILE A 162 -5.75 -11.09 0.79
N ALA A 163 -5.83 -11.88 1.86
CA ALA A 163 -5.07 -13.12 2.01
C ALA A 163 -5.39 -14.14 0.90
N GLY A 164 -6.64 -14.18 0.45
CA GLY A 164 -7.06 -14.97 -0.72
C GLY A 164 -6.39 -14.52 -2.03
N TYR A 165 -6.24 -13.21 -2.25
CA TYR A 165 -5.46 -12.69 -3.37
C TYR A 165 -3.97 -13.01 -3.22
N ALA A 166 -3.42 -12.89 -2.01
CA ALA A 166 -2.00 -13.17 -1.75
C ALA A 166 -1.64 -14.62 -2.07
N ARG A 167 -2.47 -15.60 -1.66
CA ARG A 167 -2.25 -17.02 -2.03
C ARG A 167 -2.18 -17.23 -3.54
N LYS A 168 -3.14 -16.67 -4.28
CA LYS A 168 -3.16 -16.77 -5.74
C LYS A 168 -1.96 -16.08 -6.41
N TYR A 169 -1.49 -14.95 -5.88
CA TYR A 169 -0.24 -14.34 -6.38
C TYR A 169 1.00 -15.17 -6.03
N ASP A 170 1.06 -15.80 -4.84
CA ASP A 170 2.17 -16.70 -4.48
C ASP A 170 2.27 -17.87 -5.45
N ASP A 171 1.12 -18.48 -5.81
CA ASP A 171 1.05 -19.56 -6.80
C ASP A 171 1.55 -19.10 -8.18
N LEU A 172 1.09 -17.92 -8.65
CA LEU A 172 1.53 -17.36 -9.93
C LEU A 172 3.03 -17.05 -9.95
N LEU A 173 3.54 -16.41 -8.90
CA LEU A 173 4.97 -16.08 -8.77
C LEU A 173 5.82 -17.34 -8.66
N ARG A 174 5.32 -18.39 -8.01
CA ARG A 174 5.97 -19.69 -7.93
C ARG A 174 6.05 -20.36 -9.29
N ALA A 175 4.95 -20.36 -10.05
CA ALA A 175 4.92 -20.90 -11.40
C ALA A 175 5.86 -20.16 -12.37
N GLU A 176 6.05 -18.85 -12.17
CA GLU A 176 7.03 -18.05 -12.94
C GLU A 176 8.48 -18.22 -12.46
N GLY A 177 8.70 -18.90 -11.34
CA GLY A 177 10.04 -19.08 -10.79
C GLY A 177 10.61 -17.85 -10.08
N TYR A 178 9.76 -16.98 -9.53
CA TYR A 178 10.26 -15.90 -8.67
C TYR A 178 10.94 -16.49 -7.42
N GLY A 179 12.20 -16.10 -7.19
CA GLY A 179 12.99 -16.59 -6.06
C GLY A 179 13.67 -17.95 -6.30
N VAL A 180 13.57 -18.52 -7.51
CA VAL A 180 14.43 -19.63 -7.94
C VAL A 180 15.48 -19.08 -8.92
N THR A 181 16.67 -18.79 -8.41
CA THR A 181 17.91 -18.68 -9.20
C THR A 181 19.08 -19.08 -8.29
N PRO A 182 20.12 -19.78 -8.78
CA PRO A 182 21.22 -20.29 -7.95
C PRO A 182 21.92 -19.14 -7.25
N ALA A 183 22.50 -19.42 -6.08
CA ALA A 183 23.13 -18.45 -5.21
C ALA A 183 24.16 -17.54 -5.93
N ASP A 184 23.71 -16.38 -6.40
CA ASP A 184 24.59 -15.24 -6.63
C ASP A 184 24.40 -14.29 -5.46
N LYS A 185 25.40 -14.38 -4.57
CA LYS A 185 25.74 -13.56 -3.40
C LYS A 185 24.55 -13.06 -2.55
N PRO A 186 24.51 -13.39 -1.24
CA PRO A 186 23.63 -12.67 -0.32
C PRO A 186 23.86 -11.17 -0.54
N ALA A 187 22.77 -10.42 -0.72
CA ALA A 187 22.84 -8.98 -0.51
C ALA A 187 23.58 -8.76 0.83
N PRO A 188 24.56 -7.84 0.89
CA PRO A 188 25.29 -7.61 2.13
C PRO A 188 24.24 -7.40 3.22
N LYS A 189 24.39 -8.13 4.34
CA LYS A 189 23.63 -7.83 5.55
C LYS A 189 23.68 -6.31 5.71
N PRO A 190 22.55 -5.64 6.00
CA PRO A 190 22.63 -4.26 6.46
C PRO A 190 23.67 -4.26 7.57
N GLU A 191 24.77 -3.55 7.36
CA GLU A 191 25.63 -3.18 8.47
C GLU A 191 24.71 -2.60 9.52
N ILE A 192 24.94 -2.99 10.78
CA ILE A 192 24.14 -2.55 11.92
C ILE A 192 24.38 -1.05 12.05
N GLY A 193 23.67 -0.29 11.22
CA GLY A 193 23.45 1.12 11.36
C GLY A 193 22.67 1.30 12.64
N ILE A 194 23.21 2.17 13.48
CA ILE A 194 22.68 2.75 14.71
C ILE A 194 21.20 2.40 14.93
N PRO A 195 20.80 1.88 16.10
CA PRO A 195 19.42 1.49 16.35
C PRO A 195 18.50 2.67 16.04
N ILE A 196 17.79 2.58 14.91
CA ILE A 196 16.67 3.45 14.63
C ILE A 196 15.62 2.98 15.64
N THR A 197 15.50 3.70 16.74
CA THR A 197 14.41 3.52 17.69
C THR A 197 13.12 3.55 16.88
N LYS A 198 12.43 2.40 16.79
CA LYS A 198 11.14 2.31 16.11
C LYS A 198 10.28 3.43 16.71
N PRO A 199 9.88 4.46 15.93
CA PRO A 199 9.05 5.52 16.49
C PRO A 199 7.81 4.86 17.07
N GLN A 200 7.42 5.30 18.28
CA GLN A 200 6.20 4.81 18.93
C GLN A 200 5.06 4.87 17.92
N PRO A 201 4.19 3.84 17.89
CA PRO A 201 3.06 3.84 16.98
C PRO A 201 2.29 5.13 17.18
N SER A 202 2.20 5.97 16.15
CA SER A 202 1.11 6.91 16.08
C SER A 202 -0.13 6.04 16.16
N THR A 203 -0.89 6.18 17.25
CA THR A 203 -2.15 5.46 17.49
C THR A 203 -2.88 5.36 16.16
N GLY A 204 -3.17 4.14 15.70
CA GLY A 204 -3.41 3.88 14.29
C GLY A 204 -4.65 4.57 13.72
N TRP A 205 -4.53 5.14 12.51
CA TRP A 205 -5.68 5.66 11.76
C TRP A 205 -5.58 5.46 10.23
N LEU A 206 -4.86 4.45 9.71
CA LEU A 206 -5.02 4.08 8.28
C LEU A 206 -6.39 3.44 7.96
N ALA A 207 -7.38 3.62 8.83
CA ALA A 207 -8.75 3.29 8.57
C ALA A 207 -9.40 4.45 7.82
N ALA A 208 -9.29 4.40 6.49
CA ALA A 208 -10.45 4.27 5.61
C ALA A 208 -10.29 5.05 4.31
N LEU A 209 -9.99 4.32 3.25
CA LEU A 209 -10.15 4.84 1.90
C LEU A 209 -10.90 3.92 0.95
N ILE A 210 -10.78 2.60 1.12
CA ILE A 210 -11.49 1.68 0.24
C ILE A 210 -13.02 1.71 0.44
N LYS A 211 -13.51 2.16 1.62
CA LYS A 211 -14.96 2.23 1.87
C LYS A 211 -15.66 3.35 1.10
N VAL A 212 -14.94 4.36 0.61
CA VAL A 212 -15.54 5.42 -0.21
C VAL A 212 -15.92 4.88 -1.60
N ILE A 213 -15.09 4.01 -2.19
CA ILE A 213 -15.38 3.38 -3.49
C ILE A 213 -16.62 2.47 -3.38
N SER A 214 -16.70 1.62 -2.34
CA SER A 214 -17.83 0.69 -2.21
C SER A 214 -19.16 1.32 -1.79
N SER A 215 -19.15 2.49 -1.15
CA SER A 215 -20.37 3.18 -0.69
C SER A 215 -20.89 4.23 -1.67
N ILE A 216 -20.04 4.76 -2.56
CA ILE A 216 -20.45 5.73 -3.57
C ILE A 216 -21.00 5.06 -4.84
N PHE A 217 -20.53 3.87 -5.20
CA PHE A 217 -20.99 3.14 -6.39
C PHE A 217 -22.10 2.10 -6.11
N LYS A 218 -22.63 2.02 -4.89
CA LYS A 218 -23.80 1.18 -4.53
C LYS A 218 -25.15 1.76 -4.98
N ARG A 219 -25.21 2.46 -6.11
CA ARG A 219 -26.47 2.78 -6.80
C ARG A 219 -26.34 2.37 -8.26
N ASN A 220 -27.31 1.54 -8.66
CA ASN A 220 -27.62 1.06 -10.01
C ASN A 220 -27.02 -0.31 -10.38
N THR A 221 -27.47 -1.35 -9.67
CA THR A 221 -27.89 -2.60 -10.33
C THR A 221 -29.15 -3.10 -9.63
N ALA A 222 -30.28 -2.99 -10.34
CA ALA A 222 -31.63 -3.53 -10.10
C ALA A 222 -32.25 -3.26 -8.73
#